data_AF-A0A158AL24-F1
#
_entry.id   AF-A0A158AL24-F1
#
_cell.length_a   1.000
_cell.length_b   1.000
_cell.length_c   1.000
_cell.angle_alpha   90.00
_cell.angle_beta   90.00
_cell.angle_gamma   90.00
#
_symmetry.space_group_name_H-M   'P 1'
#
loop_
_entity.id
_entity.type
_entity.pdbx_description
1 polymer ?
#
loop_
_entity_poly.entity_id
_entity_poly.type
_entity_poly.pdbx_seq_one_letter_code
_entity_poly.pdbx_strand_id
1 'polypeptide(L)'
;MRNATDEPQFRAVCSRAYYGAYHAAYAFHRRLRAPGTVRRARGRHEQLIEQLCNPMISLSDEHYALSKAIGGTLRTLREARVTADYHLNEHIDQALAAQSAKLATTILKSTT
;
A
#
# COMPACT_ATOMS: atom_id res chain seq x y z
N MET A 1 15.16 5.41 -2.08
CA MET A 1 16.27 4.47 -1.80
C MET A 1 17.55 5.21 -2.00
N ARG A 2 18.41 5.35 -0.99
CA ARG A 2 19.77 5.85 -1.27
C ARG A 2 20.86 4.79 -1.13
N ASN A 3 20.72 3.76 -0.29
CA ASN A 3 21.87 2.89 0.03
C ASN A 3 21.56 1.38 0.17
N ALA A 4 20.42 0.86 -0.30
CA ALA A 4 20.21 -0.60 -0.22
C ALA A 4 21.08 -1.31 -1.26
N THR A 5 21.88 -2.31 -0.86
CA THR A 5 22.87 -2.95 -1.75
C THR A 5 22.74 -4.46 -1.91
N ASP A 6 21.95 -5.12 -1.08
CA ASP A 6 21.80 -6.58 -1.08
C ASP A 6 20.34 -7.00 -0.86
N GLU A 7 20.06 -8.27 -1.11
CA GLU A 7 18.72 -8.84 -1.01
C GLU A 7 18.08 -8.68 0.38
N PRO A 8 18.78 -8.95 1.52
CA PRO A 8 18.23 -8.67 2.84
C PRO A 8 17.75 -7.22 3.00
N GLN A 9 18.54 -6.25 2.53
CA GLN A 9 18.17 -4.84 2.55
C GLN A 9 17.00 -4.54 1.59
N PHE A 10 16.94 -5.17 0.42
CA PHE A 10 15.82 -5.02 -0.51
C PHE A 10 14.51 -5.54 0.09
N ARG A 11 14.53 -6.71 0.74
CA ARG A 11 13.38 -7.25 1.48
C ARG A 11 12.92 -6.29 2.58
N ALA A 12 13.86 -5.76 3.37
CA ALA A 12 13.56 -4.77 4.39
C ALA A 12 12.90 -3.51 3.81
N VAL A 13 13.35 -3.03 2.64
CA VAL A 13 12.73 -1.89 1.97
C VAL A 13 11.29 -2.21 1.55
N CYS A 14 11.02 -3.36 0.91
CA CYS A 14 9.65 -3.75 0.53
C CYS A 14 8.72 -3.81 1.77
N SER A 15 9.18 -4.43 2.84
CA SER A 15 8.42 -4.56 4.09
C SER A 15 8.09 -3.19 4.71
N ARG A 16 9.10 -2.32 4.87
CA ARG A 16 8.93 -0.99 5.47
C ARG A 16 8.14 -0.03 4.57
N ALA A 17 8.33 -0.11 3.25
CA ALA A 17 7.55 0.66 2.28
C ALA A 17 6.05 0.33 2.42
N TYR A 18 5.70 -0.95 2.49
CA TYR A 18 4.32 -1.37 2.68
C TYR A 18 3.72 -0.86 3.99
N TYR A 19 4.39 -1.05 5.14
CA TYR A 19 3.82 -0.61 6.42
C TYR A 19 3.71 0.91 6.53
N GLY A 20 4.68 1.66 6.01
CA GLY A 20 4.61 3.12 5.96
C GLY A 20 3.41 3.59 5.12
N ALA A 21 3.23 3.01 3.93
CA ALA A 21 2.08 3.30 3.08
C ALA A 21 0.75 2.87 3.72
N TYR A 22 0.71 1.71 4.38
CA TYR A 22 -0.47 1.19 5.05
C TYR A 22 -0.98 2.14 6.15
N HIS A 23 -0.09 2.65 7.00
CA HIS A 23 -0.48 3.58 8.06
C HIS A 23 -0.96 4.92 7.51
N ALA A 24 -0.32 5.44 6.46
CA ALA A 24 -0.74 6.66 5.79
C ALA A 24 -2.12 6.50 5.11
N ALA A 25 -2.31 5.40 4.38
CA ALA A 25 -3.58 5.04 3.75
C ALA A 25 -4.70 4.84 4.79
N TYR A 26 -4.39 4.22 5.92
CA TYR A 26 -5.34 4.03 7.02
C TYR A 26 -5.76 5.37 7.65
N ALA A 27 -4.80 6.28 7.87
CA ALA A 27 -5.09 7.62 8.38
C ALA A 27 -5.98 8.41 7.40
N PHE A 28 -5.71 8.33 6.10
CA PHE A 28 -6.57 8.90 5.05
C PHE A 28 -7.98 8.30 5.09
N HIS A 29 -8.11 6.97 5.09
CA HIS A 29 -9.41 6.29 5.12
C HIS A 29 -10.26 6.72 6.32
N ARG A 30 -9.65 6.88 7.50
CA ARG A 30 -10.33 7.33 8.71
C ARG A 30 -10.87 8.77 8.66
N ARG A 31 -10.38 9.60 7.73
CA ARG A 31 -10.84 10.98 7.53
C ARG A 31 -12.00 11.08 6.54
N LEU A 32 -12.30 10.02 5.81
CA LEU A 32 -13.44 9.99 4.89
C LEU A 32 -14.75 10.12 5.67
N ARG A 33 -15.72 10.82 5.06
CA ARG A 33 -17.06 11.02 5.65
C ARG A 33 -17.81 9.71 5.90
N ALA A 34 -17.53 8.69 5.09
CA ALA A 34 -18.03 7.34 5.25
C ALA A 34 -16.93 6.34 4.93
N PRO A 35 -16.77 5.26 5.72
CA PRO A 35 -15.83 4.21 5.39
C PRO A 35 -16.28 3.49 4.11
N GLY A 36 -15.32 3.05 3.30
CA GLY A 36 -15.63 2.14 2.19
C GLY A 36 -16.17 0.79 2.65
N THR A 37 -16.71 0.03 1.69
CA THR A 37 -17.26 -1.32 1.91
C THR A 37 -16.20 -2.41 1.69
N VAL A 38 -16.42 -3.56 2.33
CA VAL A 38 -15.62 -4.77 2.10
C VAL A 38 -16.51 -5.79 1.42
N ARG A 39 -16.15 -6.22 0.21
CA ARG A 39 -16.82 -7.35 -0.47
C ARG A 39 -16.26 -8.68 0.00
N ARG A 40 -14.94 -8.85 -0.11
CA ARG A 40 -14.23 -10.07 0.29
C ARG A 40 -12.84 -9.71 0.78
N ALA A 41 -12.49 -10.12 1.99
CA ALA A 41 -11.15 -9.93 2.54
C ALA A 41 -10.82 -11.06 3.53
N ARG A 42 -9.56 -11.52 3.54
CA ARG A 42 -9.06 -12.59 4.41
C ARG A 42 -8.37 -12.07 5.67
N GLY A 43 -8.26 -10.75 5.84
CA GLY A 43 -7.65 -10.13 7.03
C GLY A 43 -7.64 -8.60 6.98
N ARG A 44 -7.10 -7.97 8.03
CA ARG A 44 -7.12 -6.50 8.20
C ARG A 44 -6.49 -5.72 7.04
N HIS A 45 -5.39 -6.25 6.49
CA HIS A 45 -4.71 -5.63 5.35
C HIS A 45 -5.58 -5.57 4.09
N GLU A 46 -6.19 -6.71 3.75
CA GLU A 46 -7.12 -6.79 2.61
C GLU A 46 -8.39 -5.99 2.87
N GLN A 47 -8.89 -5.96 4.12
CA GLN A 47 -10.04 -5.14 4.49
C GLN A 47 -9.80 -3.66 4.14
N LEU A 48 -8.69 -3.07 4.58
CA LEU A 48 -8.40 -1.67 4.26
C LEU A 48 -8.28 -1.44 2.76
N ILE A 49 -7.58 -2.32 2.03
CA ILE A 49 -7.44 -2.23 0.57
C ILE A 49 -8.82 -2.25 -0.10
N GLU A 50 -9.70 -3.17 0.31
CA GLU A 50 -11.05 -3.26 -0.25
C GLU A 50 -11.90 -2.03 0.07
N GLN A 51 -11.82 -1.50 1.29
CA GLN A 51 -12.52 -0.27 1.64
C GLN A 51 -12.04 0.92 0.81
N LEU A 52 -10.72 1.02 0.58
CA LEU A 52 -10.15 2.08 -0.26
C LEU A 52 -10.58 1.93 -1.73
N CYS A 53 -10.65 0.71 -2.25
CA CYS A 53 -11.10 0.42 -3.62
C CYS A 53 -12.61 0.58 -3.81
N ASN A 54 -13.40 0.48 -2.75
CA ASN A 54 -14.86 0.59 -2.76
C ASN A 54 -15.34 1.70 -1.79
N PRO A 55 -14.94 2.97 -2.01
CA PRO A 55 -15.33 4.06 -1.14
C PRO A 55 -16.83 4.33 -1.23
N MET A 56 -17.44 4.70 -0.10
CA MET A 56 -18.87 5.04 0.01
C MET A 56 -19.16 6.55 -0.06
N ILE A 57 -18.14 7.36 -0.34
CA ILE A 57 -18.30 8.79 -0.60
C ILE A 57 -18.82 9.03 -2.02
N SER A 58 -19.31 10.24 -2.30
CA SER A 58 -19.85 10.60 -3.61
C SER A 58 -18.82 10.41 -4.72
N LEU A 59 -19.26 10.05 -5.93
CA LEU A 59 -18.42 10.02 -7.13
C LEU A 59 -17.85 11.39 -7.49
N SER A 60 -18.54 12.47 -7.11
CA SER A 60 -18.10 13.86 -7.30
C SER A 60 -17.16 14.35 -6.19
N ASP A 61 -16.95 13.57 -5.13
CA ASP A 61 -16.01 13.90 -4.06
C ASP A 61 -14.57 13.73 -4.58
N GLU A 62 -13.73 14.74 -4.37
CA GLU A 62 -12.33 14.72 -4.84
C GLU A 62 -11.54 13.54 -4.27
N HIS A 63 -11.92 13.05 -3.09
CA HIS A 63 -11.27 11.91 -2.44
C HIS A 63 -11.69 10.56 -3.03
N TYR A 64 -12.75 10.49 -3.85
CA TYR A 64 -13.24 9.22 -4.41
C TYR A 64 -12.18 8.55 -5.29
N ALA A 65 -11.67 9.31 -6.27
CA ALA A 65 -10.64 8.81 -7.18
C ALA A 65 -9.33 8.51 -6.44
N LEU A 66 -8.96 9.39 -5.49
CA LEU A 66 -7.77 9.22 -4.67
C LEU A 66 -7.84 7.95 -3.81
N SER A 67 -8.98 7.68 -3.17
CA SER A 67 -9.18 6.46 -2.38
C SER A 67 -8.93 5.20 -3.21
N LYS A 68 -9.49 5.14 -4.42
CA LYS A 68 -9.30 4.00 -5.32
C LYS A 68 -7.84 3.86 -5.77
N ALA A 69 -7.17 4.97 -6.07
CA ALA A 69 -5.76 4.98 -6.45
C ALA A 69 -4.84 4.50 -5.31
N ILE A 70 -5.09 4.94 -4.07
CA ILE A 70 -4.38 4.47 -2.88
C ILE A 70 -4.62 2.97 -2.69
N GLY A 71 -5.87 2.50 -2.77
CA GLY A 71 -6.20 1.09 -2.62
C GLY A 71 -5.50 0.19 -3.64
N GLY A 72 -5.48 0.59 -4.92
CA GLY A 72 -4.74 -0.11 -5.97
C GLY A 72 -3.24 -0.17 -5.71
N THR A 73 -2.63 0.96 -5.35
CA THR A 73 -1.20 1.04 -5.04
C THR A 73 -0.82 0.22 -3.80
N LEU A 74 -1.66 0.26 -2.77
CA LEU A 74 -1.46 -0.49 -1.53
C LEU A 74 -1.57 -2.00 -1.75
N ARG A 75 -2.42 -2.45 -2.69
CA ARG A 75 -2.49 -3.85 -3.12
C ARG A 75 -1.16 -4.32 -3.71
N THR A 76 -0.58 -3.57 -4.64
CA THR A 76 0.74 -3.86 -5.21
C THR A 76 1.84 -3.92 -4.15
N LEU A 77 1.86 -2.95 -3.21
CA LEU A 77 2.83 -2.97 -2.11
C LEU A 77 2.65 -4.17 -1.18
N ARG A 78 1.41 -4.62 -0.95
CA ARG A 78 1.14 -5.82 -0.14
C ARG A 78 1.74 -7.05 -0.80
N GLU A 79 1.57 -7.22 -2.10
CA GLU A 79 2.12 -8.34 -2.86
C GLU A 79 3.65 -8.37 -2.74
N ALA A 80 4.31 -7.23 -2.99
CA ALA A 80 5.76 -7.10 -2.83
C ALA A 80 6.22 -7.44 -1.39
N ARG A 81 5.47 -7.00 -0.38
CA ARG A 81 5.76 -7.30 1.03
C ARG A 81 5.53 -8.78 1.38
N VAL A 82 4.53 -9.44 0.79
CA VAL A 82 4.29 -10.88 1.00
C VAL A 82 5.46 -11.68 0.46
N THR A 83 5.91 -11.40 -0.76
CA THR A 83 7.09 -12.07 -1.33
C THR A 83 8.34 -11.80 -0.49
N ALA A 84 8.57 -10.54 -0.11
CA ALA A 84 9.74 -10.14 0.66
C ALA A 84 9.82 -10.81 2.04
N ASP A 85 8.70 -10.90 2.77
CA ASP A 85 8.68 -11.40 4.15
C ASP A 85 8.48 -12.90 4.27
N TYR A 86 7.75 -13.53 3.34
CA TYR A 86 7.27 -14.91 3.50
C TYR A 86 7.77 -15.87 2.42
N HIS A 87 8.13 -15.39 1.23
CA HIS A 87 8.62 -16.25 0.15
C HIS A 87 10.15 -16.23 0.12
N LEU A 88 10.77 -16.99 1.02
CA LEU A 88 12.22 -17.02 1.20
C LEU A 88 12.97 -17.62 0.00
N ASN A 89 12.26 -18.39 -0.84
CA ASN A 89 12.83 -19.00 -2.05
C ASN A 89 12.73 -18.10 -3.29
N GLU A 90 12.04 -16.96 -3.20
CA GLU A 90 11.91 -16.01 -4.31
C GLU A 90 12.90 -14.86 -4.14
N HIS A 91 13.74 -14.59 -5.15
CA HIS A 91 14.71 -13.50 -5.09
C HIS A 91 14.03 -12.11 -5.14
N ILE A 92 14.40 -11.20 -4.24
CA ILE A 92 14.01 -9.80 -4.30
C ILE A 92 15.19 -8.97 -4.82
N ASP A 93 14.97 -8.27 -5.93
CA ASP A 93 15.99 -7.42 -6.54
C ASP A 93 15.85 -5.94 -6.14
N GLN A 94 16.84 -5.16 -6.58
CA GLN A 94 16.87 -3.72 -6.37
C GLN A 94 15.68 -3.01 -7.03
N ALA A 95 15.21 -3.50 -8.19
CA ALA A 95 14.17 -2.86 -8.98
C ALA A 95 12.82 -2.88 -8.25
N LEU A 96 12.41 -4.05 -7.74
CA LEU A 96 11.19 -4.22 -6.96
C LEU A 96 11.22 -3.40 -5.68
N ALA A 97 12.36 -3.37 -5.00
CA ALA A 97 12.51 -2.61 -3.77
C ALA A 97 12.51 -1.09 -4.05
N ALA A 98 13.08 -0.62 -5.16
CA ALA A 98 13.02 0.78 -5.59
C ALA A 98 11.60 1.19 -5.97
N GLN A 99 10.89 0.34 -6.71
CA GLN A 99 9.49 0.55 -7.07
C GLN A 99 8.62 0.63 -5.80
N SER A 100 8.81 -0.28 -4.84
CA SER A 100 8.07 -0.28 -3.58
C SER A 100 8.28 1.01 -2.80
N ALA A 101 9.53 1.48 -2.69
CA ALA A 101 9.82 2.76 -2.04
C ALA A 101 9.17 3.95 -2.77
N LYS A 102 9.15 3.96 -4.10
CA LYS A 102 8.51 5.00 -4.92
C LYS A 102 7.00 5.03 -4.70
N LEU A 103 6.34 3.88 -4.77
CA LEU A 103 4.89 3.76 -4.56
C LEU A 103 4.49 4.18 -3.14
N ALA A 104 5.25 3.77 -2.13
CA ALA A 104 5.00 4.20 -0.75
C ALA A 104 5.15 5.72 -0.59
N THR A 105 6.16 6.31 -1.23
CA THR A 105 6.35 7.77 -1.25
C THR A 105 5.18 8.49 -1.92
N THR A 106 4.63 7.93 -3.01
CA THR A 106 3.42 8.48 -3.64
C THR A 106 2.24 8.49 -2.67
N ILE A 107 1.95 7.37 -2.00
CA ILE A 107 0.85 7.32 -1.01
C ILE A 107 1.09 8.34 0.11
N LEU A 108 2.30 8.39 0.67
CA LEU A 108 2.65 9.33 1.74
C LEU A 108 2.36 10.78 1.33
N LYS A 109 2.82 11.19 0.13
CA LYS A 109 2.60 12.55 -0.39
C LYS A 109 1.14 12.87 -0.70
N SER A 110 0.35 11.87 -1.08
CA SER A 110 -1.06 12.08 -1.43
C SER A 110 -2.00 12.02 -0.22
N THR A 111 -1.51 11.69 0.97
CA THR A 111 -2.33 11.50 2.19
C THR A 111 -1.99 12.44 3.34
N THR A 112 -0.84 13.12 3.26
CA THR A 112 -0.47 14.28 4.10
C THR A 112 -1.03 15.57 3.51
#